data_AF-A0A0G1YTE5-F1
#
_entry.id   AF-A0A0G1YTE5-F1
#
_cell.length_a   1.000
_cell.length_b   1.000
_cell.length_c   1.000
_cell.angle_alpha   90.00
_cell.angle_beta   90.00
_cell.angle_gamma   90.00
#
_symmetry.space_group_name_H-M   'P 1'
#
loop_
_entity.id
_entity.type
_entity.pdbx_description
1 polymer ?
#
loop_
_entity_poly.entity_id
_entity_poly.type
_entity_poly.pdbx_seq_one_letter_code
_entity_poly.pdbx_strand_id
1 'polypeptide(L)'
;MKIYVASSWRNLLQPGIVHALRRCGHEVYDFRHPAPGNTGFAWSSIDPAWEQWDAKAYRAALQHPIAVDGYAYDIGALKACDACVLVLPSGRSASWEFGYAMGQGKRGAVVQFDVIAPELMYREAEIITTMGELFDAFGEPKDDESVENAKKKKTYMSAHALGV
;
A
#
# COMPACT_ATOMS: atom_id res chain seq x y z
N MET A 1 4.58 9.72 -7.36
CA MET A 1 4.51 9.73 -5.89
C MET A 1 4.69 8.31 -5.37
N LYS A 2 5.06 8.18 -4.09
CA LYS A 2 5.07 6.92 -3.35
C LYS A 2 3.68 6.69 -2.75
N ILE A 3 3.04 5.59 -3.09
CA ILE A 3 1.69 5.26 -2.60
C ILE A 3 1.75 3.98 -1.77
N TYR A 4 1.20 4.05 -0.56
CA TYR A 4 0.93 2.87 0.25
C TYR A 4 -0.51 2.41 -0.02
N VAL A 5 -0.70 1.16 -0.48
CA VAL A 5 -2.04 0.60 -0.72
C VAL A 5 -2.43 -0.30 0.44
N ALA A 6 -3.21 0.24 1.37
CA ALA A 6 -3.72 -0.47 2.55
C ALA A 6 -4.97 -1.29 2.17
N SER A 7 -5.00 -2.58 2.52
CA SER A 7 -6.18 -3.42 2.31
C SER A 7 -6.14 -4.72 3.14
N SER A 8 -7.07 -5.63 2.87
CA SER A 8 -7.09 -6.98 3.41
C SER A 8 -6.39 -7.97 2.46
N TRP A 9 -5.74 -8.98 3.02
CA TRP A 9 -5.26 -10.17 2.28
C TRP A 9 -6.38 -10.86 1.49
N ARG A 10 -7.62 -10.74 1.95
CA ARG A 10 -8.80 -11.34 1.31
C ARG A 10 -9.43 -10.47 0.22
N ASN A 11 -8.97 -9.23 0.05
CA ASN A 11 -9.56 -8.31 -0.92
C ASN A 11 -8.99 -8.56 -2.33
N LEU A 12 -9.82 -9.01 -3.27
CA LEU A 12 -9.41 -9.31 -4.64
C LEU A 12 -9.20 -8.06 -5.51
N LEU A 13 -9.72 -6.90 -5.09
CA LEU A 13 -9.56 -5.64 -5.80
C LEU A 13 -8.16 -5.04 -5.64
N GLN A 14 -7.50 -5.27 -4.49
CA GLN A 14 -6.24 -4.62 -4.16
C GLN A 14 -5.12 -4.82 -5.21
N PRO A 15 -4.87 -6.02 -5.76
CA PRO A 15 -3.87 -6.19 -6.82
C PRO A 15 -4.18 -5.36 -8.07
N GLY A 16 -5.46 -5.21 -8.42
CA GLY A 16 -5.92 -4.38 -9.53
C GLY A 16 -5.62 -2.90 -9.30
N ILE A 17 -5.89 -2.38 -8.10
CA ILE A 17 -5.58 -0.99 -7.72
C ILE A 17 -4.07 -0.75 -7.70
N VAL A 18 -3.27 -1.68 -7.16
CA VAL A 18 -1.81 -1.60 -7.20
C VAL A 18 -1.31 -1.52 -8.64
N HIS A 19 -1.81 -2.40 -9.52
CA HIS A 19 -1.44 -2.40 -10.92
C HIS A 19 -1.82 -1.09 -11.61
N ALA A 20 -3.06 -0.62 -11.43
CA ALA A 20 -3.55 0.62 -12.00
C ALA A 20 -2.70 1.83 -11.58
N LEU A 21 -2.43 2.00 -10.28
CA LEU A 21 -1.60 3.11 -9.79
C LEU A 21 -0.15 3.04 -10.31
N ARG A 22 0.41 1.82 -10.49
CA ARG A 22 1.73 1.65 -11.14
C ARG A 22 1.69 2.05 -12.62
N ARG A 23 0.61 1.74 -13.34
CA ARG A 23 0.39 2.18 -14.73
C ARG A 23 0.31 3.70 -14.85
N CYS A 24 -0.19 4.40 -13.83
CA CYS A 24 -0.17 5.87 -13.73
C CYS A 24 1.25 6.44 -13.50
N GLY A 25 2.26 5.56 -13.32
CA GLY A 25 3.66 5.93 -13.12
C GLY A 25 4.03 6.24 -11.68
N HIS A 26 3.31 5.69 -10.72
CA HIS A 26 3.62 5.81 -9.29
C HIS A 26 4.50 4.66 -8.78
N GLU A 27 5.23 4.93 -7.71
CA GLU A 27 5.91 3.91 -6.92
C GLU A 27 4.91 3.40 -5.87
N VAL A 28 4.46 2.15 -6.00
CA VAL A 28 3.35 1.63 -5.21
C VAL A 28 3.81 0.47 -4.35
N TYR A 29 3.73 0.65 -3.04
CA TYR A 29 3.98 -0.38 -2.05
C TYR A 29 2.80 -1.36 -2.00
N ASP A 30 3.12 -2.64 -2.07
CA ASP A 30 2.19 -3.76 -1.99
C ASP A 30 2.61 -4.65 -0.82
N PHE A 31 1.84 -4.67 0.27
CA PHE A 31 2.15 -5.46 1.47
C PHE A 31 2.21 -6.97 1.19
N ARG A 32 1.64 -7.45 0.06
CA ARG A 32 1.73 -8.85 -0.36
C ARG A 32 3.09 -9.19 -0.98
N HIS A 33 3.81 -8.17 -1.45
CA HIS A 33 5.12 -8.27 -2.10
C HIS A 33 6.01 -7.08 -1.69
N PRO A 34 6.38 -6.98 -0.40
CA PRO A 34 7.03 -5.78 0.14
C PRO A 34 8.46 -5.59 -0.39
N ALA A 35 9.09 -6.67 -0.87
CA ALA A 35 10.41 -6.68 -1.51
C ALA A 35 10.54 -7.86 -2.49
N PRO A 36 11.51 -7.84 -3.44
CA PRO A 36 11.76 -8.97 -4.32
C PRO A 36 11.98 -10.28 -3.54
N GLY A 37 11.16 -11.29 -3.82
CA GLY A 37 11.21 -12.60 -3.15
C GLY A 37 10.55 -12.64 -1.76
N ASN A 38 9.98 -11.53 -1.27
CA ASN A 38 9.24 -11.49 -0.02
C ASN A 38 7.72 -11.61 -0.29
N THR A 39 7.04 -12.49 0.44
CA THR A 39 5.61 -12.79 0.28
C THR A 39 4.73 -12.14 1.34
N GLY A 40 5.22 -11.09 2.01
CA GLY A 40 4.53 -10.38 3.07
C GLY A 40 4.48 -11.13 4.40
N PHE A 41 3.92 -10.45 5.41
CA PHE A 41 3.79 -10.97 6.77
C PHE A 41 2.54 -11.86 6.93
N ALA A 42 2.69 -13.00 7.61
CA ALA A 42 1.58 -13.85 8.04
C ALA A 42 1.81 -14.35 9.48
N TRP A 43 0.77 -14.27 10.32
CA TRP A 43 0.83 -14.78 11.70
C TRP A 43 1.11 -16.28 11.76
N SER A 44 0.61 -17.05 10.79
CA SER A 44 0.87 -18.49 10.67
C SER A 44 2.33 -18.84 10.41
N SER A 45 3.15 -17.88 9.98
CA SER A 45 4.61 -18.05 9.87
C SER A 45 5.31 -17.98 11.23
N ILE A 46 4.67 -17.45 12.27
CA ILE A 46 5.17 -17.46 13.65
C ILE A 46 4.67 -18.71 14.37
N ASP A 47 3.37 -18.97 14.29
CA ASP A 47 2.71 -20.10 14.97
C ASP A 47 1.45 -20.50 14.19
N PRO A 48 1.29 -21.78 13.77
CA PRO A 48 0.06 -22.23 13.13
C PRO A 48 -1.20 -22.10 14.03
N ALA A 49 -1.03 -22.05 15.36
CA ALA A 49 -2.12 -21.87 16.32
C ALA A 49 -2.32 -20.40 16.76
N TRP A 50 -1.81 -19.43 16.01
CA TRP A 50 -1.84 -18.00 16.36
C TRP A 50 -3.24 -17.44 16.71
N GLU A 51 -4.30 -18.01 16.14
CA GLU A 51 -5.69 -17.60 16.43
C GLU A 51 -6.12 -17.92 17.88
N GLN A 52 -5.42 -18.82 18.56
CA GLN A 52 -5.70 -19.25 19.93
C GLN A 52 -4.89 -18.48 20.98
N TRP A 53 -4.06 -17.53 20.57
CA TRP A 53 -3.23 -16.76 21.49
C TRP A 53 -4.07 -15.92 22.46
N ASP A 54 -3.66 -15.95 23.72
CA ASP A 54 -4.09 -14.95 24.70
C ASP A 54 -3.32 -13.62 24.51
N ALA A 55 -3.66 -12.61 25.31
CA ALA A 55 -3.00 -11.31 25.23
C ALA A 55 -1.49 -11.35 25.55
N LYS A 56 -1.02 -12.31 26.37
CA LYS A 56 0.40 -12.44 26.72
C LYS A 56 1.18 -13.05 25.57
N ALA A 57 0.65 -14.12 24.98
CA ALA A 57 1.22 -14.78 23.80
C ALA A 57 1.26 -13.81 22.62
N TYR A 58 0.18 -13.07 22.35
CA TYR A 58 0.16 -12.03 21.31
C TYR A 58 1.23 -10.95 21.54
N ARG A 59 1.36 -10.45 22.77
CA ARG A 59 2.40 -9.45 23.11
C ARG A 59 3.81 -9.98 22.87
N ALA A 60 4.07 -11.25 23.19
CA ALA A 60 5.36 -11.88 22.92
C ALA A 60 5.58 -12.08 21.41
N ALA A 61 4.55 -12.50 20.68
CA ALA A 61 4.60 -12.69 19.23
C ALA A 61 4.91 -11.40 18.47
N LEU A 62 4.48 -10.24 18.97
CA LEU A 62 4.86 -8.93 18.41
C LEU A 62 6.36 -8.64 18.46
N GLN A 63 7.11 -9.33 19.34
CA GLN A 63 8.57 -9.23 19.43
C GLN A 63 9.30 -10.32 18.63
N HIS A 64 8.56 -11.23 17.99
CA HIS A 64 9.16 -12.27 17.15
C HIS A 64 9.83 -11.63 15.94
N PRO A 65 11.03 -12.10 15.51
CA PRO A 65 11.75 -11.52 14.37
C PRO A 65 10.89 -11.33 13.12
N ILE A 66 10.06 -12.33 12.76
CA ILE A 66 9.14 -12.23 11.61
C ILE A 66 8.13 -11.07 11.75
N ALA A 67 7.61 -10.80 12.96
CA ALA A 67 6.71 -9.68 13.19
C ALA A 67 7.45 -8.34 13.16
N VAL A 68 8.66 -8.29 13.73
CA VAL A 68 9.52 -7.09 13.70
C VAL A 68 9.88 -6.73 12.26
N ASP A 69 10.27 -7.72 11.45
CA ASP A 69 10.63 -7.53 10.05
C ASP A 69 9.41 -7.11 9.22
N GLY A 70 8.28 -7.79 9.38
CA GLY A 70 7.02 -7.43 8.72
C GLY A 70 6.58 -6.00 9.04
N TYR A 71 6.61 -5.64 10.33
CA TYR A 71 6.34 -4.28 10.79
C TYR A 71 7.30 -3.26 10.18
N ALA A 72 8.60 -3.57 10.10
CA ALA A 72 9.60 -2.66 9.54
C ALA A 72 9.34 -2.34 8.06
N TYR A 73 8.91 -3.33 7.27
CA TYR A 73 8.48 -3.11 5.89
C TYR A 73 7.26 -2.17 5.82
N ASP A 74 6.18 -2.50 6.54
CA ASP A 74 4.93 -1.75 6.46
C ASP A 74 5.09 -0.32 7.01
N ILE A 75 5.68 -0.14 8.19
CA ILE A 75 5.88 1.20 8.77
C ILE A 75 6.90 2.01 7.99
N GLY A 76 7.92 1.38 7.40
CA GLY A 76 8.91 2.04 6.55
C GLY A 76 8.24 2.62 5.30
N ALA A 77 7.42 1.80 4.63
CA ALA A 77 6.65 2.23 3.47
C ALA A 77 5.62 3.32 3.82
N LEU A 78 4.89 3.16 4.94
CA LEU A 78 3.97 4.19 5.43
C LEU A 78 4.68 5.51 5.73
N LYS A 79 5.85 5.48 6.37
CA LYS A 79 6.64 6.70 6.64
C LYS A 79 7.15 7.35 5.36
N ALA A 80 7.52 6.56 4.36
CA ALA A 80 8.06 7.04 3.10
C ALA A 80 7.00 7.48 2.07
N CYS A 81 5.72 7.09 2.21
CA CYS A 81 4.70 7.39 1.21
C CYS A 81 4.29 8.87 1.20
N ASP A 82 3.85 9.35 0.04
CA ASP A 82 3.22 10.66 -0.12
C ASP A 82 1.70 10.56 0.06
N ALA A 83 1.13 9.39 -0.29
CA ALA A 83 -0.29 9.09 -0.17
C ALA A 83 -0.54 7.67 0.35
N CYS A 84 -1.67 7.50 1.05
CA CYS A 84 -2.21 6.20 1.44
C CYS A 84 -3.58 6.00 0.79
N VAL A 85 -3.72 4.89 0.05
CA VAL A 85 -4.97 4.48 -0.58
C VAL A 85 -5.51 3.27 0.17
N LEU A 86 -6.65 3.42 0.83
CA LEU A 86 -7.37 2.35 1.51
C LEU A 86 -8.34 1.68 0.54
N VAL A 87 -8.16 0.40 0.25
CA VAL A 87 -9.03 -0.36 -0.66
C VAL A 87 -9.98 -1.24 0.14
N LEU A 88 -11.29 -0.98 0.02
CA LEU A 88 -12.34 -1.69 0.73
C LEU A 88 -12.83 -2.93 -0.04
N PRO A 89 -13.30 -3.98 0.66
CA PRO A 89 -13.28 -4.15 2.12
C PRO A 89 -11.86 -4.30 2.66
N SER A 90 -11.62 -3.73 3.84
CA SER A 90 -10.32 -3.73 4.52
C SER A 90 -10.42 -4.37 5.91
N GLY A 91 -9.27 -4.67 6.52
CA GLY A 91 -9.20 -5.16 7.90
C GLY A 91 -8.75 -4.07 8.88
N ARG A 92 -8.79 -4.38 10.17
CA ARG A 92 -8.36 -3.48 11.26
C ARG A 92 -6.99 -2.82 11.03
N SER A 93 -6.03 -3.58 10.50
CA SER A 93 -4.66 -3.10 10.25
C SER A 93 -4.68 -1.99 9.20
N ALA A 94 -5.34 -2.23 8.07
CA ALA A 94 -5.42 -1.25 6.98
C ALA A 94 -6.09 0.06 7.41
N SER A 95 -7.14 0.03 8.24
CA SER A 95 -7.73 1.26 8.77
C SER A 95 -6.81 1.98 9.75
N TRP A 96 -6.04 1.26 10.57
CA TRP A 96 -5.02 1.83 11.46
C TRP A 96 -3.88 2.49 10.66
N GLU A 97 -3.40 1.82 9.62
CA GLU A 97 -2.38 2.29 8.68
C GLU A 97 -2.83 3.57 7.95
N PHE A 98 -4.09 3.56 7.48
CA PHE A 98 -4.72 4.71 6.83
C PHE A 98 -4.84 5.91 7.77
N GLY A 99 -5.36 5.70 8.98
CA GLY A 99 -5.44 6.73 10.01
C GLY A 99 -4.08 7.27 10.43
N TYR A 100 -3.07 6.40 10.57
CA TYR A 100 -1.68 6.82 10.81
C TYR A 100 -1.16 7.74 9.70
N ALA A 101 -1.35 7.36 8.44
CA ALA A 101 -0.89 8.16 7.31
C ALA A 101 -1.56 9.54 7.25
N MET A 102 -2.90 9.58 7.36
CA MET A 102 -3.64 10.85 7.38
C MET A 102 -3.28 11.71 8.59
N GLY A 103 -3.07 11.09 9.76
CA GLY A 103 -2.62 11.79 10.98
C GLY A 103 -1.21 12.40 10.86
N GLN A 104 -0.40 11.92 9.91
CA GLN A 104 0.89 12.52 9.54
C GLN A 104 0.76 13.60 8.45
N GLY A 105 -0.46 14.00 8.07
CA GLY A 105 -0.74 14.98 7.04
C GLY A 105 -0.56 14.46 5.61
N LYS A 106 -0.48 13.14 5.42
CA LYS A 106 -0.36 12.52 4.08
C LYS A 106 -1.70 12.49 3.38
N ARG A 107 -1.69 12.50 2.04
CA ARG A 107 -2.92 12.39 1.25
C ARG A 107 -3.59 11.03 1.51
N GLY A 108 -4.86 11.04 1.90
CA GLY A 108 -5.68 9.84 2.09
C GLY A 108 -6.78 9.73 1.04
N ALA A 109 -6.95 8.56 0.44
CA ALA A 109 -8.09 8.24 -0.42
C ALA A 109 -8.64 6.84 -0.08
N VAL A 110 -9.96 6.67 -0.19
CA VAL A 110 -10.66 5.42 0.08
C VAL A 110 -11.29 4.93 -1.22
N VAL A 111 -10.89 3.75 -1.67
CA VAL A 111 -11.49 3.08 -2.84
C VAL A 111 -12.60 2.15 -2.34
N GLN A 112 -13.83 2.44 -2.76
CA GLN A 112 -15.03 1.66 -2.41
C GLN A 112 -15.93 1.48 -3.65
N PHE A 113 -15.80 0.34 -4.32
CA PHE A 113 -16.60 0.01 -5.50
C PHE A 113 -17.88 -0.79 -5.17
N ASP A 114 -17.86 -1.51 -4.05
CA ASP A 114 -18.97 -2.36 -3.62
C ASP A 114 -19.70 -1.77 -2.40
N VAL A 115 -20.91 -2.29 -2.15
CA VAL A 115 -21.66 -2.01 -0.93
C VAL A 115 -20.99 -2.69 0.25
N ILE A 116 -20.64 -1.89 1.26
CA ILE A 116 -20.04 -2.35 2.52
C ILE A 116 -20.73 -1.69 3.72
N ALA A 117 -20.43 -2.17 4.93
CA ALA A 117 -20.82 -1.45 6.14
C ALA A 117 -20.17 -0.06 6.17
N PRO A 118 -20.94 1.01 6.47
CA PRO A 118 -20.43 2.37 6.49
C PRO A 118 -19.45 2.58 7.66
N GLU A 119 -18.47 3.45 7.45
CA GLU A 119 -17.47 3.86 8.45
C GLU A 119 -17.37 5.39 8.51
N LEU A 120 -17.64 5.96 9.68
CA LEU A 120 -17.73 7.40 9.89
C LEU A 120 -16.37 8.10 9.76
N MET A 121 -15.29 7.43 10.16
CA MET A 121 -13.96 8.04 10.27
C MET A 121 -13.32 8.32 8.90
N TYR A 122 -13.90 7.86 7.80
CA TYR A 122 -13.45 8.20 6.44
C TYR A 122 -13.93 9.58 5.97
N ARG A 123 -14.65 10.34 6.81
CA ARG A 123 -15.23 11.67 6.48
C ARG A 123 -14.25 12.66 5.86
N GLU A 124 -12.98 12.63 6.27
CA GLU A 124 -11.95 13.58 5.82
C GLU A 124 -11.18 13.09 4.59
N ALA A 125 -11.45 11.87 4.12
CA ALA A 125 -10.80 11.28 2.97
C ALA A 125 -11.59 11.52 1.68
N GLU A 126 -10.88 11.54 0.56
CA GLU A 126 -11.48 11.44 -0.78
C GLU A 126 -12.04 10.02 -0.97
N ILE A 127 -13.34 9.90 -1.27
CA ILE A 127 -13.99 8.61 -1.54
C ILE A 127 -14.05 8.39 -3.04
N ILE A 128 -13.35 7.36 -3.51
CA ILE A 128 -13.24 6.95 -4.91
C ILE A 128 -14.17 5.77 -5.14
N THR A 129 -15.17 5.96 -5.99
CA THR A 129 -16.27 5.02 -6.25
C THR A 129 -16.14 4.31 -7.60
N THR A 130 -15.25 4.78 -8.48
CA THR A 130 -15.00 4.17 -9.79
C THR A 130 -13.51 4.17 -10.15
N MET A 131 -13.13 3.38 -11.16
CA MET A 131 -11.78 3.45 -11.73
C MET A 131 -11.50 4.79 -12.41
N GLY A 132 -12.51 5.45 -12.98
CA GLY A 132 -12.36 6.79 -13.57
C GLY A 132 -11.93 7.81 -12.51
N GLU A 133 -12.62 7.83 -11.37
CA GLU A 133 -12.26 8.70 -10.23
C GLU A 133 -10.87 8.37 -9.66
N LEU A 134 -10.43 7.11 -9.72
CA LEU A 134 -9.06 6.75 -9.37
C LEU A 134 -8.04 7.43 -10.30
N PHE A 135 -8.31 7.44 -11.60
CA PHE A 135 -7.44 8.08 -12.60
C PHE A 135 -7.53 9.61 -12.54
N ASP A 136 -8.70 10.18 -12.25
CA ASP A 136 -8.83 11.61 -11.99
C ASP A 136 -7.97 12.02 -10.77
N ALA A 137 -7.98 11.19 -9.72
CA ALA A 137 -7.27 11.46 -8.48
C ALA A 137 -5.74 11.25 -8.58
N PHE A 138 -5.28 10.25 -9.33
CA PHE A 138 -3.88 9.81 -9.35
C PHE A 138 -3.20 9.94 -10.74
N GLY A 139 -3.94 10.39 -11.75
CA GLY A 139 -3.46 10.54 -13.12
C GLY A 139 -3.79 9.35 -14.00
N GLU A 140 -3.64 9.57 -15.31
CA GLU A 140 -3.97 8.56 -16.32
C GLU A 140 -2.86 7.49 -16.50
N PRO A 141 -3.23 6.25 -16.87
CA PRO A 141 -2.29 5.24 -17.30
C PRO A 141 -1.39 5.74 -18.44
N LYS A 142 -0.10 5.44 -18.33
CA LYS A 142 0.90 5.79 -19.34
C LYS A 142 1.01 4.67 -20.37
N ASP A 143 0.99 5.01 -21.66
CA ASP A 143 1.22 4.05 -22.74
C ASP A 143 2.60 3.40 -22.63
N ASP A 144 2.75 2.15 -23.07
CA ASP A 144 4.00 1.38 -22.91
C ASP A 144 5.22 2.09 -23.53
N GLU A 145 5.03 2.78 -24.66
CA GLU A 145 6.09 3.57 -25.30
C GLU A 145 6.58 4.74 -24.44
N SER A 146 5.67 5.36 -23.68
CA SER A 146 5.99 6.49 -22.82
C SER A 146 6.80 6.07 -21.57
N VAL A 147 6.57 4.86 -21.07
CA VAL A 147 7.33 4.25 -19.95
C VAL A 147 8.75 3.88 -20.40
N GLU A 148 8.87 3.28 -21.59
CA GLU A 148 10.16 2.93 -22.21
C GLU A 148 11.03 4.18 -22.44
N ASN A 149 10.43 5.25 -22.97
CA ASN A 149 11.10 6.52 -23.21
C ASN A 149 11.50 7.23 -21.90
N ALA A 150 10.68 7.16 -20.86
CA ALA A 150 11.02 7.72 -19.55
C ALA A 150 12.20 6.98 -18.88
N LYS A 151 12.24 5.64 -18.99
CA LYS A 151 13.39 4.84 -18.52
C LYS A 151 14.67 5.22 -19.27
N LYS A 152 14.63 5.28 -20.60
CA LYS A 152 15.78 5.69 -21.44
C LYS A 152 16.28 7.09 -21.07
N LYS A 153 15.37 8.05 -20.85
CA LYS A 153 15.73 9.43 -20.46
C LYS A 153 16.40 9.49 -19.08
N LYS A 154 15.92 8.69 -18.11
CA LYS A 154 16.49 8.61 -16.76
C LYS A 154 17.89 7.96 -16.76
N THR A 155 18.09 6.91 -17.58
CA THR A 155 19.40 6.29 -17.80
C THR A 155 20.38 7.26 -18.48
N TYR A 156 19.91 7.99 -19.50
CA TYR A 156 20.73 8.98 -20.21
C TYR A 156 21.21 10.11 -19.28
N MET A 157 20.29 10.65 -18.46
CA MET A 157 20.59 11.70 -17.48
C MET A 157 21.52 11.20 -16.36
N SER A 158 21.36 9.95 -15.90
CA SER A 158 22.25 9.34 -14.90
C SER A 158 23.67 9.14 -15.45
N ALA A 159 23.80 8.69 -16.69
CA ALA A 159 25.10 8.50 -17.34
C ALA A 159 25.84 9.83 -17.60
N HIS A 160 25.11 10.92 -17.87
CA HIS A 160 25.71 12.25 -18.08
C HIS A 160 25.95 13.05 -16.78
N ALA A 161 25.28 12.69 -15.67
CA ALA A 161 25.53 13.30 -14.36
C ALA A 161 26.81 12.78 -13.67
N LEU A 162 27.35 11.63 -14.10
CA LEU A 162 28.58 11.03 -13.59
C LEU A 162 29.82 11.33 -14.47
N GLY A 163 29.66 12.19 -15.48
CA GLY A 163 30.72 12.60 -16.40
C GLY A 163 31.17 14.05 -16.18
N VAL A 164 31.69 14.35 -14.98
CA VAL A 164 32.67 15.42 -14.72
C VAL A 164 33.58 14.98 -13.59
#